data_AF-A0A3C0QXW6-F1
#
_entry.id   AF-A0A3C0QXW6-F1
#
_cell.length_a   1.000
_cell.length_b   1.000
_cell.length_c   1.000
_cell.angle_alpha   90.00
_cell.angle_beta   90.00
_cell.angle_gamma   90.00
#
_symmetry.space_group_name_H-M   'P 1'
#
loop_
_entity.id
_entity.type
_entity.pdbx_description
1 polymer ?
#
loop_
_entity_poly.entity_id
_entity_poly.type
_entity_poly.pdbx_seq_one_letter_code
_entity_poly.pdbx_strand_id
1 'polypeptide(L)'
;YLYDQYEDEVYEASEEFVDYVAGFLTDLNFEEKTSFLSNLYARLTEQSYDTFDSLYDVCENAYSESEFPEVKEMLLHSFKSLSPVFTQSCYERVRHLLNAAEKELILIEIQNRNSKWVLELAKLFDLQGKSAKAVQALEGWLMVNRNGMDENVYTLFLDMSAKANLNMVDAAKFAITECPRCSVMQKISTLISNKSLLSEYEIILEKKSDSQFLKYLDTENRISEAVAYIKRSKNIWHGDILNFYKKHKLTIPADAEEFFCKEINKNLEFTGDSYYETIAEILKELRQINSTLTDGYLSKIRTEYKRRRNLIAILAKL
;
A
#
# COMPACT_ATOMS: atom_id res chain seq x y z
N TYR A 1 28.99 6.56 19.85
CA TYR A 1 28.14 7.18 18.83
C TYR A 1 29.04 7.75 17.76
N LEU A 2 29.40 6.94 16.76
CA LEU A 2 30.34 7.27 15.69
C LEU A 2 30.04 6.38 14.48
N TYR A 3 28.77 6.39 14.07
CA TYR A 3 28.25 5.90 12.80
C TYR A 3 26.96 6.68 12.57
N ASP A 4 27.10 7.94 12.16
CA ASP A 4 26.03 8.58 11.42
C ASP A 4 25.89 7.78 10.13
N GLN A 5 24.71 7.16 10.00
CA GLN A 5 24.23 6.56 8.79
C GLN A 5 24.16 7.66 7.75
N TYR A 6 25.18 7.78 6.90
CA TYR A 6 24.91 8.22 5.54
C TYR A 6 24.03 7.11 4.97
N GLU A 7 22.74 7.39 4.80
CA GLU A 7 21.93 6.69 3.82
C GLU A 7 22.78 6.67 2.54
N ASP A 8 23.05 5.49 1.98
CA ASP A 8 23.76 5.34 0.72
C ASP A 8 23.13 6.34 -0.27
N GLU A 9 23.87 7.40 -0.58
CA GLU A 9 23.35 8.59 -1.24
C GLU A 9 22.78 8.16 -2.60
N VAL A 10 21.46 8.21 -2.73
CA VAL A 10 20.80 8.26 -4.03
C VAL A 10 21.39 9.48 -4.75
N TYR A 11 22.22 9.23 -5.76
CA TYR A 11 22.76 10.29 -6.59
C TYR A 11 21.57 10.85 -7.36
N GLU A 12 21.07 12.00 -6.95
CA GLU A 12 20.14 12.72 -7.78
C GLU A 12 20.97 13.39 -8.89
N ALA A 13 20.84 12.89 -10.12
CA ALA A 13 21.44 13.56 -11.26
C ALA A 13 20.96 15.02 -11.26
N SER A 14 21.89 15.97 -11.43
CA SER A 14 21.53 17.39 -11.42
C SER A 14 20.47 17.67 -12.48
N GLU A 15 19.52 18.55 -12.18
CA GLU A 15 18.49 18.98 -13.14
C GLU A 15 19.12 19.40 -14.48
N GLU A 16 20.29 20.07 -14.45
CA GLU A 16 21.04 20.45 -15.65
C GLU A 16 21.47 19.25 -16.51
N PHE A 17 21.88 18.14 -15.90
CA PHE A 17 22.26 16.93 -16.62
C PHE A 17 21.03 16.21 -17.18
N VAL A 18 19.95 16.15 -16.40
CA VAL A 18 18.66 15.58 -16.79
C VAL A 18 18.09 16.35 -18.00
N ASP A 19 18.09 17.68 -17.94
CA ASP A 19 17.67 18.57 -19.03
C ASP A 19 18.57 18.47 -20.26
N TYR A 20 19.89 18.32 -20.06
CA TYR A 20 20.82 18.10 -21.16
C TYR A 20 20.51 16.79 -21.89
N VAL A 21 20.29 15.69 -21.17
CA VAL A 21 19.95 14.40 -21.76
C VAL A 21 18.59 14.49 -22.48
N ALA A 22 17.59 15.13 -21.87
CA ALA A 22 16.29 15.35 -22.49
C ALA A 22 16.41 16.17 -23.80
N GLY A 23 17.15 17.28 -23.77
CA GLY A 23 17.41 18.10 -24.94
C GLY A 23 18.14 17.33 -26.04
N PHE A 24 19.19 16.59 -25.68
CA PHE A 24 19.93 15.76 -26.63
C PHE A 24 19.02 14.73 -27.32
N LEU A 25 18.14 14.06 -26.57
CA LEU A 25 17.18 13.10 -27.12
C LEU A 25 16.22 13.73 -28.14
N THR A 26 15.88 15.02 -28.01
CA THR A 26 14.99 15.71 -28.97
C THR A 26 15.65 15.99 -30.32
N ASP A 27 16.98 16.08 -30.35
CA ASP A 27 17.74 16.32 -31.58
C ASP A 27 18.02 15.03 -32.37
N LEU A 28 17.87 13.87 -31.74
CA LEU A 28 18.13 12.57 -32.36
C LEU A 28 16.94 12.08 -33.19
N ASN A 29 17.24 11.44 -34.33
CA ASN A 29 16.24 10.67 -35.05
C ASN A 29 15.88 9.37 -34.31
N PHE A 30 14.83 8.67 -34.74
CA PHE A 30 14.34 7.46 -34.08
C PHE A 30 15.44 6.38 -33.87
N GLU A 31 16.26 6.10 -34.89
CA GLU A 31 17.29 5.05 -34.81
C GLU A 31 18.41 5.43 -33.83
N GLU A 32 18.87 6.68 -33.91
CA GLU A 32 19.89 7.22 -33.02
C GLU A 32 19.41 7.25 -31.57
N LYS A 33 18.18 7.72 -31.36
CA LYS A 33 17.50 7.77 -30.06
C LYS A 33 17.37 6.38 -29.46
N THR A 34 16.88 5.41 -30.25
CA THR A 34 16.74 4.01 -29.82
C THR A 34 18.08 3.41 -29.40
N SER A 35 19.12 3.63 -30.22
CA SER A 35 20.46 3.13 -29.93
C SER A 35 21.03 3.74 -28.66
N PHE A 36 20.90 5.06 -28.50
CA PHE A 36 21.36 5.78 -27.32
C PHE A 36 20.67 5.28 -26.05
N LEU A 37 19.34 5.23 -26.05
CA LEU A 37 18.55 4.78 -24.89
C LEU A 37 18.88 3.34 -24.51
N SER A 38 18.94 2.43 -25.48
CA SER A 38 19.30 1.03 -25.22
C SER A 38 20.67 0.90 -24.56
N ASN A 39 21.67 1.67 -25.02
CA ASN A 39 23.01 1.68 -24.44
C ASN A 39 23.02 2.32 -23.05
N LEU A 40 22.30 3.44 -22.86
CA LEU A 40 22.19 4.12 -21.58
C LEU A 40 21.59 3.19 -20.53
N TYR A 41 20.44 2.57 -20.82
CA TYR A 41 19.81 1.62 -19.89
C TYR A 41 20.69 0.42 -19.57
N ALA A 42 21.39 -0.15 -20.56
CA ALA A 42 22.32 -1.25 -20.32
C ALA A 42 23.45 -0.83 -19.35
N ARG A 43 24.04 0.35 -19.56
CA ARG A 43 25.10 0.89 -18.70
C ARG A 43 24.62 1.23 -17.29
N LEU A 44 23.45 1.83 -17.16
CA LEU A 44 22.86 2.12 -15.85
C LEU A 44 22.57 0.84 -15.07
N THR A 45 22.07 -0.20 -15.75
CA THR A 45 21.79 -1.51 -15.12
C THR A 45 23.08 -2.23 -14.69
N GLU A 46 24.15 -2.14 -15.47
CA GLU A 46 25.46 -2.77 -15.17
C GLU A 46 26.12 -2.21 -13.90
N GLN A 47 25.84 -0.96 -13.55
CA GLN A 47 26.51 -0.25 -12.45
C GLN A 47 25.74 -0.33 -11.10
N SER A 48 24.63 -1.09 -11.02
CA SER A 48 23.83 -1.34 -9.79
C SER A 48 23.47 -0.09 -8.99
N TYR A 49 22.61 0.75 -9.54
CA TYR A 49 22.40 2.07 -9.01
C TYR A 49 20.92 2.49 -9.02
N ASP A 50 20.30 2.45 -7.82
CA ASP A 50 19.07 3.16 -7.44
C ASP A 50 19.26 4.71 -7.47
N THR A 51 20.48 5.16 -7.78
CA THR A 51 21.04 6.51 -7.87
C THR A 51 20.81 7.17 -9.24
N PHE A 52 19.86 6.75 -10.09
CA PHE A 52 19.60 7.43 -11.36
C PHE A 52 18.12 7.47 -11.76
N ASP A 53 17.21 7.35 -10.79
CA ASP A 53 15.75 7.35 -11.00
C ASP A 53 15.28 8.53 -11.86
N SER A 54 15.89 9.72 -11.71
CA SER A 54 15.56 10.91 -12.51
C SER A 54 15.86 10.77 -14.01
N LEU A 55 16.82 9.92 -14.40
CA LEU A 55 17.11 9.63 -15.81
C LEU A 55 16.13 8.62 -16.40
N TYR A 56 15.56 7.72 -15.59
CA TYR A 56 14.52 6.81 -16.04
C TYR A 56 13.31 7.59 -16.55
N ASP A 57 12.87 8.62 -15.82
CA ASP A 57 11.72 9.46 -16.19
C ASP A 57 11.93 10.23 -17.50
N VAL A 58 13.14 10.75 -17.75
CA VAL A 58 13.48 11.41 -19.02
C VAL A 58 13.44 10.41 -20.17
N CYS A 59 14.04 9.23 -19.96
CA CYS A 59 14.08 8.19 -20.96
C CYS A 59 12.70 7.58 -21.25
N GLU A 60 11.81 7.56 -20.25
CA GLU A 60 10.41 7.18 -20.44
C GLU A 60 9.69 8.12 -21.41
N ASN A 61 9.98 9.42 -21.38
CA ASN A 61 9.34 10.44 -22.20
C ASN A 61 10.07 10.75 -23.51
N ALA A 62 11.08 9.95 -23.89
CA ALA A 62 11.96 10.25 -25.02
C ALA A 62 11.29 10.20 -26.40
N TYR A 63 10.23 9.40 -26.55
CA TYR A 63 9.50 9.25 -27.82
C TYR A 63 8.24 10.10 -27.85
N SER A 64 8.08 10.83 -28.95
CA SER A 64 6.85 11.54 -29.29
C SER A 64 5.76 10.57 -29.77
N GLU A 65 4.49 10.99 -29.71
CA GLU A 65 3.36 10.14 -30.14
C GLU A 65 3.47 9.71 -31.61
N SER A 66 4.06 10.55 -32.47
CA SER A 66 4.31 10.21 -33.87
C SER A 66 5.29 9.04 -34.05
N GLU A 67 6.17 8.80 -33.09
CA GLU A 67 7.15 7.70 -33.12
C GLU A 67 6.56 6.39 -32.55
N PHE A 68 5.39 6.40 -31.91
CA PHE A 68 4.83 5.21 -31.26
C PHE A 68 4.61 3.99 -32.18
N PRO A 69 4.22 4.14 -33.46
CA PRO A 69 4.18 3.01 -34.39
C PRO A 69 5.56 2.36 -34.59
N GLU A 70 6.63 3.15 -34.67
CA GLU A 70 8.00 2.66 -34.82
C GLU A 70 8.51 2.01 -33.53
N VAL A 71 8.19 2.60 -32.38
CA VAL A 71 8.47 2.00 -31.06
C VAL A 71 7.75 0.65 -30.93
N LYS A 72 6.49 0.55 -31.37
CA LYS A 72 5.73 -0.70 -31.37
C LYS A 72 6.43 -1.78 -32.18
N GLU A 73 6.78 -1.48 -33.43
CA GLU A 73 7.45 -2.43 -34.32
C GLU A 73 8.79 -2.88 -33.73
N MET A 74 9.60 -1.95 -33.24
CA MET A 74 10.89 -2.24 -32.59
C MET A 74 10.70 -3.14 -31.36
N LEU A 75 9.74 -2.83 -30.49
CA LEU A 75 9.45 -3.62 -29.30
C LEU A 75 9.07 -5.05 -29.67
N LEU A 76 8.18 -5.25 -30.66
CA LEU A 76 7.74 -6.57 -31.09
C LEU A 76 8.87 -7.44 -31.66
N HIS A 77 9.86 -6.83 -32.32
CA HIS A 77 10.99 -7.55 -32.91
C HIS A 77 12.13 -7.80 -31.91
N SER A 78 12.33 -6.91 -30.93
CA SER A 78 13.56 -6.85 -30.14
C SER A 78 13.37 -7.01 -28.63
N PHE A 79 12.15 -7.12 -28.09
CA PHE A 79 11.93 -7.12 -26.62
C PHE A 79 12.80 -8.09 -25.82
N LYS A 80 13.23 -9.22 -26.40
CA LYS A 80 14.11 -10.22 -25.75
C LYS A 80 15.58 -9.80 -25.67
N SER A 81 16.03 -8.93 -26.56
CA SER A 81 17.40 -8.41 -26.59
C SER A 81 17.55 -7.06 -25.90
N LEU A 82 16.43 -6.36 -25.66
CA LEU A 82 16.43 -5.11 -24.92
C LEU A 82 16.63 -5.35 -23.42
N SER A 83 17.13 -4.34 -22.71
CA SER A 83 17.21 -4.41 -21.26
C SER A 83 15.79 -4.47 -20.65
N PRO A 84 15.59 -5.17 -19.52
CA PRO A 84 14.27 -5.32 -18.93
C PRO A 84 13.58 -4.00 -18.56
N VAL A 85 14.34 -2.95 -18.22
CA VAL A 85 13.77 -1.63 -17.90
C VAL A 85 13.35 -0.89 -19.16
N PHE A 86 14.18 -0.93 -20.21
CA PHE A 86 13.83 -0.32 -21.48
C PHE A 86 12.61 -0.98 -22.12
N THR A 87 12.51 -2.31 -22.04
CA THR A 87 11.33 -3.06 -22.50
C THR A 87 10.04 -2.58 -21.80
N GLN A 88 10.09 -2.33 -20.48
CA GLN A 88 8.94 -1.83 -19.71
C GLN A 88 8.55 -0.40 -20.12
N SER A 89 9.53 0.48 -20.25
CA SER A 89 9.33 1.87 -20.70
C SER A 89 8.67 1.91 -22.08
N CYS A 90 9.21 1.17 -23.06
CA CYS A 90 8.62 1.05 -24.38
C CYS A 90 7.20 0.45 -24.33
N TYR A 91 6.98 -0.61 -23.54
CA TYR A 91 5.67 -1.22 -23.38
C TYR A 91 4.63 -0.23 -22.85
N GLU A 92 4.93 0.53 -21.81
CA GLU A 92 3.99 1.50 -21.23
C GLU A 92 3.52 2.53 -22.26
N ARG A 93 4.43 2.97 -23.14
CA ARG A 93 4.11 3.92 -24.22
C ARG A 93 3.19 3.32 -25.27
N VAL A 94 3.50 2.12 -25.76
CA VAL A 94 2.81 1.55 -26.92
C VAL A 94 1.70 0.57 -26.58
N ARG A 95 1.47 0.22 -25.30
CA ARG A 95 0.45 -0.78 -24.91
C ARG A 95 -0.96 -0.50 -25.42
N HIS A 96 -1.30 0.76 -25.70
CA HIS A 96 -2.60 1.13 -26.26
C HIS A 96 -2.73 0.78 -27.75
N LEU A 97 -1.60 0.60 -28.45
CA LEU A 97 -1.51 0.17 -29.85
C LEU A 97 -1.34 -1.36 -30.00
N LEU A 98 -1.08 -2.07 -28.90
CA LEU A 98 -0.88 -3.52 -28.90
C LEU A 98 -2.22 -4.26 -28.83
N ASN A 99 -2.35 -5.29 -29.65
CA ASN A 99 -3.45 -6.25 -29.53
C ASN A 99 -3.21 -7.24 -28.37
N ALA A 100 -4.21 -8.07 -28.06
CA ALA A 100 -4.13 -9.00 -26.94
C ALA A 100 -2.96 -10.01 -27.03
N ALA A 101 -2.65 -10.52 -28.22
CA ALA A 101 -1.56 -11.48 -28.41
C ALA A 101 -0.19 -10.81 -28.27
N GLU A 102 -0.05 -9.61 -28.85
CA GLU A 102 1.15 -8.78 -28.71
C GLU A 102 1.44 -8.43 -27.25
N LYS A 103 0.41 -8.05 -26.49
CA LYS A 103 0.52 -7.80 -25.04
C LYS A 103 0.98 -9.04 -24.28
N GLU A 104 0.35 -10.19 -24.55
CA GLU A 104 0.69 -11.45 -23.88
C GLU A 104 2.18 -11.79 -24.04
N LEU A 105 2.72 -11.65 -25.27
CA LEU A 105 4.13 -11.95 -25.56
C LEU A 105 5.09 -11.11 -24.73
N ILE A 106 4.86 -9.79 -24.65
CA ILE A 106 5.76 -8.87 -23.95
C ILE A 106 5.58 -8.99 -22.44
N LEU A 107 4.33 -9.07 -21.95
CA LEU A 107 4.02 -9.15 -20.52
C LEU A 107 4.61 -10.42 -19.86
N ILE A 108 4.64 -11.55 -20.57
CA ILE A 108 5.28 -12.79 -20.06
C ILE A 108 6.76 -12.56 -19.72
N GLU A 109 7.45 -11.71 -20.49
CA GLU A 109 8.87 -11.39 -20.29
C GLU A 109 9.09 -10.46 -19.09
N ILE A 110 8.22 -9.45 -18.93
CA ILE A 110 8.42 -8.39 -17.93
C ILE A 110 7.66 -8.61 -16.61
N GLN A 111 6.76 -9.60 -16.53
CA GLN A 111 5.85 -9.79 -15.39
C GLN A 111 6.52 -9.79 -14.02
N ASN A 112 7.71 -10.42 -13.87
CA ASN A 112 8.36 -10.63 -12.58
C ASN A 112 9.01 -9.40 -11.97
N ARG A 113 9.06 -8.28 -12.69
CA ARG A 113 9.75 -7.05 -12.27
C ARG A 113 8.88 -6.12 -11.41
N ASN A 114 7.60 -6.04 -11.74
CA ASN A 114 6.66 -5.13 -11.09
C ASN A 114 5.29 -5.80 -11.02
N SER A 115 4.61 -5.67 -9.88
CA SER A 115 3.28 -6.24 -9.68
C SER A 115 2.27 -5.75 -10.72
N LYS A 116 2.40 -4.51 -11.20
CA LYS A 116 1.59 -3.93 -12.28
C LYS A 116 1.51 -4.85 -13.50
N TRP A 117 2.63 -5.43 -13.92
CA TRP A 117 2.71 -6.22 -15.15
C TRP A 117 2.11 -7.62 -14.99
N VAL A 118 2.35 -8.29 -13.86
CA VAL A 118 1.67 -9.57 -13.60
C VAL A 118 0.16 -9.39 -13.44
N LEU A 119 -0.27 -8.28 -12.83
CA LEU A 119 -1.70 -7.95 -12.72
C LEU A 119 -2.33 -7.72 -14.09
N GLU A 120 -1.65 -7.01 -14.98
CA GLU A 120 -2.12 -6.81 -16.36
C GLU A 120 -2.18 -8.12 -17.14
N LEU A 121 -1.16 -8.97 -17.02
CA LEU A 121 -1.12 -10.28 -17.67
C LEU A 121 -2.21 -11.22 -17.16
N ALA A 122 -2.44 -11.28 -15.85
CA ALA A 122 -3.47 -12.12 -15.26
C ALA A 122 -4.88 -11.68 -15.72
N LYS A 123 -5.13 -10.36 -15.77
CA LYS A 123 -6.40 -9.81 -16.33
C LYS A 123 -6.55 -10.14 -17.81
N LEU A 124 -5.48 -10.07 -18.59
CA LEU A 124 -5.49 -10.47 -20.00
C LEU A 124 -5.86 -11.95 -20.15
N PHE A 125 -5.30 -12.84 -19.33
CA PHE A 125 -5.67 -14.25 -19.33
C PHE A 125 -7.12 -14.49 -18.89
N ASP A 126 -7.62 -13.75 -17.89
CA ASP A 126 -9.03 -13.80 -17.48
C ASP A 126 -9.98 -13.40 -18.62
N LEU A 127 -9.68 -12.31 -19.33
CA LEU A 127 -10.44 -11.86 -20.50
C LEU A 127 -10.46 -12.90 -21.63
N GLN A 128 -9.41 -13.71 -21.74
CA GLN A 128 -9.33 -14.82 -22.69
C GLN A 128 -9.98 -16.12 -22.18
N GLY A 129 -10.58 -16.11 -20.98
CA GLY A 129 -11.15 -17.31 -20.34
C GLY A 129 -10.12 -18.32 -19.87
N LYS A 130 -8.84 -17.92 -19.72
CA LYS A 130 -7.70 -18.77 -19.33
C LYS A 130 -7.34 -18.59 -17.85
N SER A 131 -8.30 -18.69 -16.94
CA SER A 131 -8.10 -18.44 -15.50
C SER A 131 -6.98 -19.27 -14.88
N ALA A 132 -6.78 -20.52 -15.30
CA ALA A 132 -5.67 -21.35 -14.83
C ALA A 132 -4.29 -20.78 -15.20
N LYS A 133 -4.15 -20.16 -16.38
CA LYS A 133 -2.90 -19.46 -16.75
C LYS A 133 -2.70 -18.18 -15.94
N ALA A 134 -3.79 -17.47 -15.63
CA ALA A 134 -3.75 -16.32 -14.75
C ALA A 134 -3.23 -16.70 -13.36
N VAL A 135 -3.71 -17.81 -12.79
CA VAL A 135 -3.19 -18.35 -11.52
C VAL A 135 -1.69 -18.67 -11.64
N GLN A 136 -1.26 -19.39 -12.67
CA GLN A 136 0.15 -19.76 -12.86
C GLN A 136 1.08 -18.53 -12.94
N ALA A 137 0.66 -17.47 -13.65
CA ALA A 137 1.43 -16.23 -13.74
C ALA A 137 1.56 -15.55 -12.37
N LEU A 138 0.45 -15.45 -11.62
CA LEU A 138 0.42 -14.85 -10.29
C LEU A 138 1.26 -15.67 -9.28
N GLU A 139 1.13 -16.99 -9.28
CA GLU A 139 1.94 -17.87 -8.43
C GLU A 139 3.43 -17.76 -8.76
N GLY A 140 3.79 -17.75 -10.05
CA GLY A 140 5.17 -17.57 -10.50
C GLY A 140 5.76 -16.26 -9.97
N TRP A 141 4.99 -15.17 -10.06
CA TRP A 141 5.40 -13.88 -9.52
C TRP A 141 5.55 -13.89 -8.01
N LEU A 142 4.58 -14.45 -7.28
CA LEU A 142 4.60 -14.55 -5.81
C LEU A 142 5.77 -15.39 -5.29
N MET A 143 6.19 -16.41 -6.05
CA MET A 143 7.35 -17.24 -5.68
C MET A 143 8.68 -16.52 -5.89
N VAL A 144 8.78 -15.64 -6.89
CA VAL A 144 9.97 -14.82 -7.14
C VAL A 144 10.04 -13.63 -6.18
N ASN A 145 8.89 -13.00 -5.88
CA ASN A 145 8.78 -11.76 -5.12
C ASN A 145 8.23 -11.97 -3.71
N ARG A 146 8.72 -12.97 -2.98
CA ARG A 146 8.21 -13.33 -1.62
C ARG A 146 8.22 -12.18 -0.61
N ASN A 147 9.11 -11.19 -0.79
CA ASN A 147 9.20 -10.03 0.07
C ASN A 147 8.34 -8.84 -0.42
N GLY A 148 7.87 -8.88 -1.67
CA GLY A 148 7.04 -7.85 -2.28
C GLY A 148 5.56 -8.07 -1.96
N MET A 149 5.12 -7.64 -0.78
CA MET A 149 3.71 -7.72 -0.41
C MET A 149 2.87 -6.72 -1.23
N ASP A 150 2.22 -7.20 -2.31
CA ASP A 150 1.17 -6.46 -3.02
C ASP A 150 -0.20 -7.14 -2.85
N GLU A 151 -1.06 -6.52 -2.05
CA GLU A 151 -2.43 -6.99 -1.76
C GLU A 151 -3.27 -7.22 -3.03
N ASN A 152 -3.04 -6.43 -4.09
CA ASN A 152 -3.76 -6.57 -5.35
C ASN A 152 -3.43 -7.88 -6.05
N VAL A 153 -2.18 -8.36 -5.93
CA VAL A 153 -1.75 -9.64 -6.50
C VAL A 153 -2.44 -10.79 -5.77
N TYR A 154 -2.46 -10.76 -4.44
CA TYR A 154 -3.12 -11.81 -3.64
C TYR A 154 -4.64 -11.84 -3.84
N THR A 155 -5.29 -10.68 -3.90
CA THR A 155 -6.74 -10.61 -4.14
C THR A 155 -7.12 -11.10 -5.53
N LEU A 156 -6.34 -10.76 -6.57
CA LEU A 156 -6.55 -11.28 -7.92
C LEU A 156 -6.23 -12.78 -8.00
N PHE A 157 -5.21 -13.26 -7.29
CA PHE A 157 -4.87 -14.68 -7.20
C PHE A 157 -6.04 -15.50 -6.64
N LEU A 158 -6.70 -15.01 -5.58
CA LEU A 158 -7.88 -15.65 -5.01
C LEU A 158 -9.05 -15.68 -5.99
N ASP A 159 -9.29 -14.58 -6.70
CA ASP A 159 -10.33 -14.52 -7.75
C ASP A 159 -10.07 -15.53 -8.87
N MET A 160 -8.84 -15.58 -9.37
CA MET A 160 -8.48 -16.48 -10.47
C MET A 160 -8.51 -17.93 -10.01
N SER A 161 -8.10 -18.22 -8.78
CA SER A 161 -8.18 -19.56 -8.19
C SER A 161 -9.63 -20.06 -8.07
N ALA A 162 -10.54 -19.19 -7.63
CA ALA A 162 -11.95 -19.50 -7.56
C ALA A 162 -12.55 -19.73 -8.96
N LYS A 163 -12.26 -18.84 -9.92
CA LYS A 163 -12.70 -18.99 -11.32
C LYS A 163 -12.16 -20.24 -11.99
N ALA A 164 -10.92 -20.63 -11.67
CA ALA A 164 -10.28 -21.85 -12.19
C ALA A 164 -10.73 -23.13 -11.44
N ASN A 165 -11.63 -23.02 -10.47
CA ASN A 165 -12.13 -24.13 -9.64
C ASN A 165 -11.00 -24.90 -8.93
N LEU A 166 -9.99 -24.17 -8.44
CA LEU A 166 -8.88 -24.72 -7.66
C LEU A 166 -9.27 -24.89 -6.18
N ASN A 167 -8.42 -25.57 -5.41
CA ASN A 167 -8.65 -25.74 -3.98
C ASN A 167 -8.55 -24.40 -3.23
N MET A 168 -9.70 -23.79 -2.95
CA MET A 168 -9.79 -22.52 -2.24
C MET A 168 -9.29 -22.60 -0.80
N VAL A 169 -9.28 -23.79 -0.16
CA VAL A 169 -8.79 -23.93 1.22
C VAL A 169 -7.29 -23.62 1.27
N ASP A 170 -6.53 -24.21 0.35
CA ASP A 170 -5.08 -24.02 0.27
C ASP A 170 -4.73 -22.61 -0.23
N ALA A 171 -5.44 -22.14 -1.27
CA ALA A 171 -5.22 -20.80 -1.83
C ALA A 171 -5.50 -19.69 -0.79
N ALA A 172 -6.60 -19.78 -0.05
CA ALA A 172 -6.93 -18.82 1.00
C ALA A 172 -5.91 -18.86 2.15
N LYS A 173 -5.53 -20.07 2.59
CA LYS A 173 -4.54 -20.24 3.65
C LYS A 173 -3.18 -19.65 3.25
N PHE A 174 -2.73 -19.90 2.03
CA PHE A 174 -1.52 -19.31 1.48
C PHE A 174 -1.62 -17.78 1.46
N ALA A 175 -2.68 -17.23 0.88
CA ALA A 175 -2.85 -15.78 0.73
C ALA A 175 -2.87 -15.03 2.07
N ILE A 176 -3.64 -15.48 3.06
CA ILE A 176 -3.70 -14.80 4.38
C ILE A 176 -2.44 -15.01 5.20
N THR A 177 -1.70 -16.11 4.97
CA THR A 177 -0.43 -16.34 5.64
C THR A 177 0.63 -15.38 5.10
N GLU A 178 0.77 -15.25 3.80
CA GLU A 178 1.81 -14.41 3.19
C GLU A 178 1.42 -12.91 3.18
N CYS A 179 0.13 -12.60 3.08
CA CYS A 179 -0.41 -11.25 3.07
C CYS A 179 -1.52 -11.08 4.13
N PRO A 180 -1.15 -10.93 5.42
CA PRO A 180 -2.11 -10.83 6.53
C PRO A 180 -2.76 -9.43 6.57
N ARG A 181 -3.65 -9.16 5.61
CA ARG A 181 -4.30 -7.87 5.41
C ARG A 181 -5.82 -8.00 5.47
N CYS A 182 -6.48 -6.94 5.95
CA CYS A 182 -7.94 -6.86 6.03
C CYS A 182 -8.59 -7.14 4.66
N SER A 183 -8.08 -6.52 3.60
CA SER A 183 -8.58 -6.68 2.21
C SER A 183 -8.55 -8.13 1.74
N VAL A 184 -7.46 -8.85 2.03
CA VAL A 184 -7.29 -10.28 1.70
C VAL A 184 -8.28 -11.13 2.50
N MET A 185 -8.46 -10.86 3.79
CA MET A 185 -9.43 -11.59 4.61
C MET A 185 -10.87 -11.37 4.14
N GLN A 186 -11.23 -10.13 3.79
CA GLN A 186 -12.55 -9.83 3.20
C GLN A 186 -12.72 -10.56 1.87
N LYS A 187 -11.67 -10.63 1.06
CA LYS A 187 -11.73 -11.39 -0.19
C LYS A 187 -12.01 -12.86 0.07
N ILE A 188 -11.32 -13.46 1.04
CA ILE A 188 -11.55 -14.84 1.47
C ILE A 188 -12.99 -15.04 1.96
N SER A 189 -13.52 -14.13 2.77
CA SER A 189 -14.90 -14.22 3.29
C SER A 189 -15.97 -14.17 2.20
N THR A 190 -15.70 -13.47 1.08
CA THR A 190 -16.61 -13.48 -0.09
C THR A 190 -16.56 -14.80 -0.88
N LEU A 191 -15.45 -15.52 -0.85
CA LEU A 191 -15.23 -16.73 -1.67
C LEU A 191 -15.51 -18.04 -0.90
N ILE A 192 -15.43 -18.01 0.43
CA ILE A 192 -15.61 -19.18 1.29
C ILE A 192 -16.77 -18.94 2.26
N SER A 193 -17.87 -19.69 2.09
CA SER A 193 -19.05 -19.57 2.97
C SER A 193 -18.98 -20.43 4.25
N ASN A 194 -17.98 -21.31 4.37
CA ASN A 194 -17.84 -22.17 5.53
C ASN A 194 -17.29 -21.38 6.73
N LYS A 195 -18.15 -21.12 7.71
CA LYS A 195 -17.81 -20.36 8.93
C LYS A 195 -16.65 -20.95 9.74
N SER A 196 -16.51 -22.27 9.80
CA SER A 196 -15.41 -22.90 10.55
C SER A 196 -14.06 -22.56 9.92
N LEU A 197 -13.98 -22.62 8.59
CA LEU A 197 -12.75 -22.26 7.87
C LEU A 197 -12.45 -20.77 7.97
N LEU A 198 -13.46 -19.91 7.89
CA LEU A 198 -13.28 -18.47 8.09
C LEU A 198 -12.67 -18.16 9.45
N SER A 199 -13.15 -18.80 10.51
CA SER A 199 -12.56 -18.65 11.86
C SER A 199 -11.09 -19.06 11.91
N GLU A 200 -10.68 -20.10 11.17
CA GLU A 200 -9.26 -20.50 11.09
C GLU A 200 -8.41 -19.41 10.42
N TYR A 201 -8.91 -18.76 9.37
CA TYR A 201 -8.21 -17.65 8.71
C TYR A 201 -8.18 -16.37 9.55
N GLU A 202 -9.25 -16.09 10.30
CA GLU A 202 -9.31 -14.99 11.28
C GLU A 202 -8.23 -15.17 12.35
N ILE A 203 -8.02 -16.39 12.85
CA ILE A 203 -6.96 -16.71 13.82
C ILE A 203 -5.57 -16.43 13.22
N ILE A 204 -5.36 -16.74 11.92
CA ILE A 204 -4.09 -16.42 11.25
C ILE A 204 -3.88 -14.91 11.18
N LEU A 205 -4.91 -14.15 10.80
CA LEU A 205 -4.85 -12.70 10.73
C LEU A 205 -4.59 -12.07 12.10
N GLU A 206 -5.35 -12.49 13.13
CA GLU A 206 -5.18 -12.05 14.53
C GLU A 206 -3.75 -12.27 15.01
N LYS A 207 -3.16 -13.44 14.72
CA LYS A 207 -1.81 -13.79 15.15
C LYS A 207 -0.72 -13.01 14.42
N LYS A 208 -0.92 -12.68 13.14
CA LYS A 208 0.10 -12.04 12.30
C LYS A 208 0.02 -10.51 12.29
N SER A 209 -1.17 -9.94 12.46
CA SER A 209 -1.36 -8.48 12.41
C SER A 209 -2.59 -8.03 13.20
N ASP A 210 -2.37 -7.61 14.44
CA ASP A 210 -3.45 -7.13 15.32
C ASP A 210 -4.22 -5.94 14.71
N SER A 211 -3.50 -4.97 14.12
CA SER A 211 -4.12 -3.80 13.48
C SER A 211 -5.01 -4.17 12.29
N GLN A 212 -4.58 -5.14 11.46
CA GLN A 212 -5.38 -5.58 10.31
C GLN A 212 -6.58 -6.43 10.75
N PHE A 213 -6.44 -7.22 11.82
CA PHE A 213 -7.56 -7.94 12.40
C PHE A 213 -8.61 -6.98 13.00
N LEU A 214 -8.17 -5.95 13.74
CA LEU A 214 -9.08 -4.91 14.24
C LEU A 214 -9.81 -4.20 13.09
N LYS A 215 -9.07 -3.83 12.03
CA LYS A 215 -9.66 -3.21 10.83
C LYS A 215 -10.68 -4.13 10.15
N TYR A 216 -10.41 -5.44 10.10
CA TYR A 216 -11.34 -6.42 9.56
C TYR A 216 -12.63 -6.50 10.40
N LEU A 217 -12.54 -6.62 11.73
CA LEU A 217 -13.71 -6.62 12.60
C LEU A 217 -14.53 -5.33 12.48
N ASP A 218 -13.87 -4.17 12.37
CA ASP A 218 -14.52 -2.88 12.13
C ASP A 218 -15.26 -2.87 10.78
N THR A 219 -14.60 -3.32 9.71
CA THR A 219 -15.18 -3.28 8.36
C THR A 219 -16.36 -4.25 8.20
N GLU A 220 -16.31 -5.41 8.87
CA GLU A 220 -17.42 -6.36 8.95
C GLU A 220 -18.50 -5.97 9.99
N ASN A 221 -18.41 -4.75 10.56
CA ASN A 221 -19.34 -4.21 11.55
C ASN A 221 -19.51 -5.09 12.80
N ARG A 222 -18.48 -5.85 13.17
CA ARG A 222 -18.41 -6.70 14.38
C ARG A 222 -17.90 -5.89 15.57
N ILE A 223 -18.56 -4.76 15.85
CA ILE A 223 -18.08 -3.73 16.80
C ILE A 223 -17.88 -4.27 18.21
N SER A 224 -18.81 -5.08 18.72
CA SER A 224 -18.68 -5.68 20.06
C SER A 224 -17.46 -6.62 20.17
N GLU A 225 -17.15 -7.35 19.10
CA GLU A 225 -15.97 -8.22 19.05
C GLU A 225 -14.68 -7.40 18.96
N ALA A 226 -14.69 -6.31 18.17
CA ALA A 226 -13.58 -5.37 18.09
C ALA A 226 -13.27 -4.73 19.46
N VAL A 227 -14.29 -4.32 20.23
CA VAL A 227 -14.11 -3.82 21.60
C VAL A 227 -13.51 -4.89 22.53
N ALA A 228 -14.07 -6.11 22.51
CA ALA A 228 -13.53 -7.22 23.29
C ALA A 228 -12.08 -7.55 22.92
N TYR A 229 -11.75 -7.44 21.63
CA TYR A 229 -10.40 -7.64 21.12
C TYR A 229 -9.43 -6.55 21.59
N ILE A 230 -9.82 -5.27 21.50
CA ILE A 230 -9.04 -4.14 22.01
C ILE A 230 -8.74 -4.31 23.51
N LYS A 231 -9.71 -4.77 24.29
CA LYS A 231 -9.54 -4.98 25.74
C LYS A 231 -8.55 -6.10 26.07
N ARG A 232 -8.44 -7.13 25.22
CA ARG A 232 -7.55 -8.30 25.45
C ARG A 232 -6.17 -8.18 24.79
N SER A 233 -6.07 -7.51 23.64
CA SER A 233 -4.81 -7.37 22.91
C SER A 233 -3.93 -6.27 23.53
N LYS A 234 -2.62 -6.49 23.50
CA LYS A 234 -1.60 -5.53 23.97
C LYS A 234 -0.75 -4.95 22.84
N ASN A 235 -0.96 -5.45 21.62
CA ASN A 235 -0.08 -5.19 20.48
C ASN A 235 -0.71 -4.25 19.44
N ILE A 236 -2.00 -3.94 19.56
CA ILE A 236 -2.66 -2.98 18.68
C ILE A 236 -2.02 -1.61 18.91
N TRP A 237 -1.61 -0.97 17.82
CA TRP A 237 -1.06 0.37 17.89
C TRP A 237 -2.08 1.36 18.44
N HIS A 238 -1.65 2.24 19.35
CA HIS A 238 -2.54 3.11 20.10
C HIS A 238 -3.39 4.03 19.19
N GLY A 239 -2.81 4.51 18.08
CA GLY A 239 -3.54 5.34 17.12
C GLY A 239 -4.69 4.61 16.44
N ASP A 240 -4.57 3.30 16.20
CA ASP A 240 -5.66 2.49 15.64
C ASP A 240 -6.83 2.37 16.63
N ILE A 241 -6.51 2.16 17.92
CA ILE A 241 -7.50 2.13 19.01
C ILE A 241 -8.23 3.47 19.12
N LEU A 242 -7.48 4.58 19.11
CA LEU A 242 -8.04 5.93 19.18
C LEU A 242 -8.97 6.21 17.99
N ASN A 243 -8.53 5.89 16.77
CA ASN A 243 -9.33 6.05 15.55
C ASN A 243 -10.61 5.22 15.60
N PHE A 244 -10.53 3.97 16.09
CA PHE A 244 -11.69 3.11 16.28
C PHE A 244 -12.72 3.74 17.21
N TYR A 245 -12.33 4.20 18.41
CA TYR A 245 -13.27 4.82 19.34
C TYR A 245 -13.80 6.16 18.83
N LYS A 246 -12.99 7.00 18.18
CA LYS A 246 -13.46 8.24 17.53
C LYS A 246 -14.57 7.97 16.50
N LYS A 247 -14.39 6.93 15.68
CA LYS A 247 -15.36 6.51 14.66
C LYS A 247 -16.65 5.98 15.28
N HIS A 248 -16.55 5.15 16.33
CA HIS A 248 -17.68 4.39 16.87
C HIS A 248 -18.28 4.93 18.17
N LYS A 249 -17.82 6.09 18.67
CA LYS A 249 -18.25 6.69 19.94
C LYS A 249 -19.78 6.78 20.13
N LEU A 250 -20.55 6.99 19.06
CA LEU A 250 -22.02 7.06 19.15
C LEU A 250 -22.68 5.68 19.24
N THR A 251 -22.02 4.63 18.72
CA THR A 251 -22.51 3.25 18.74
C THR A 251 -22.16 2.54 20.04
N ILE A 252 -20.99 2.85 20.62
CA ILE A 252 -20.47 2.26 21.86
C ILE A 252 -20.11 3.37 22.89
N PRO A 253 -21.08 4.20 23.30
CA PRO A 253 -20.80 5.40 24.09
C PRO A 253 -20.16 5.10 25.45
N ALA A 254 -20.55 4.03 26.13
CA ALA A 254 -19.97 3.66 27.42
C ALA A 254 -18.49 3.26 27.31
N ASP A 255 -18.14 2.41 26.33
CA ASP A 255 -16.75 2.00 26.12
C ASP A 255 -15.88 3.15 25.61
N ALA A 256 -16.43 4.00 24.74
CA ALA A 256 -15.74 5.18 24.24
C ALA A 256 -15.49 6.21 25.35
N GLU A 257 -16.49 6.45 26.23
CA GLU A 257 -16.34 7.30 27.41
C GLU A 257 -15.24 6.79 28.32
N GLU A 258 -15.27 5.50 28.69
CA GLU A 258 -14.24 4.88 29.53
C GLU A 258 -12.84 5.07 28.94
N PHE A 259 -12.69 4.80 27.64
CA PHE A 259 -11.44 4.96 26.92
C PHE A 259 -10.96 6.42 26.90
N PHE A 260 -11.81 7.37 26.52
CA PHE A 260 -11.46 8.79 26.46
C PHE A 260 -11.10 9.36 27.84
N CYS A 261 -11.84 9.01 28.89
CA CYS A 261 -11.52 9.42 30.26
C CYS A 261 -10.15 8.90 30.71
N LYS A 262 -9.82 7.65 30.38
CA LYS A 262 -8.52 7.05 30.67
C LYS A 262 -7.39 7.79 29.93
N GLU A 263 -7.59 8.09 28.65
CA GLU A 263 -6.58 8.79 27.86
C GLU A 263 -6.38 10.25 28.30
N ILE A 264 -7.45 10.97 28.67
CA ILE A 264 -7.31 12.31 29.26
C ILE A 264 -6.45 12.23 30.53
N ASN A 265 -6.75 11.32 31.44
CA ASN A 265 -6.01 11.17 32.70
C ASN A 265 -4.54 10.82 32.46
N LYS A 266 -4.26 9.89 31.53
CA LYS A 266 -2.89 9.51 31.15
C LYS A 266 -2.11 10.70 30.58
N ASN A 267 -2.71 11.47 29.68
CA ASN A 267 -2.04 12.64 29.09
C ASN A 267 -1.84 13.78 30.11
N LEU A 268 -2.71 13.88 31.13
CA LEU A 268 -2.56 14.85 32.22
C LEU A 268 -1.36 14.56 33.14
N GLU A 269 -0.78 13.36 33.13
CA GLU A 269 0.45 13.05 33.87
C GLU A 269 1.65 13.82 33.31
N PHE A 270 1.63 14.15 32.02
CA PHE A 270 2.74 14.77 31.30
C PHE A 270 2.53 16.27 31.03
N THR A 271 3.59 16.93 30.57
CA THR A 271 3.59 18.35 30.19
C THR A 271 4.18 18.52 28.80
N GLY A 272 3.62 19.43 28.01
CA GLY A 272 4.06 19.72 26.65
C GLY A 272 2.85 19.89 25.74
N ASP A 273 3.00 20.73 24.70
CA ASP A 273 1.87 21.14 23.87
C ASP A 273 1.23 19.94 23.15
N SER A 274 2.01 18.94 22.72
CA SER A 274 1.49 17.70 22.11
C SER A 274 0.50 16.94 23.04
N TYR A 275 0.81 16.81 24.33
CA TYR A 275 -0.10 16.18 25.29
C TYR A 275 -1.35 17.02 25.52
N TYR A 276 -1.22 18.35 25.53
CA TYR A 276 -2.33 19.27 25.74
C TYR A 276 -3.28 19.32 24.55
N GLU A 277 -2.76 19.28 23.33
CA GLU A 277 -3.54 19.17 22.11
C GLU A 277 -4.30 17.83 22.06
N THR A 278 -3.63 16.74 22.45
CA THR A 278 -4.28 15.41 22.56
C THR A 278 -5.43 15.42 23.56
N ILE A 279 -5.24 16.01 24.75
CA ILE A 279 -6.32 16.17 25.75
C ILE A 279 -7.49 16.97 25.16
N ALA A 280 -7.18 18.09 24.49
CA ALA A 280 -8.20 18.94 23.91
C ALA A 280 -8.99 18.22 22.82
N GLU A 281 -8.31 17.45 21.96
CA GLU A 281 -8.95 16.63 20.94
C GLU A 281 -9.87 15.59 21.57
N ILE A 282 -9.39 14.83 22.55
CA ILE A 282 -10.19 13.79 23.22
C ILE A 282 -11.41 14.40 23.93
N LEU A 283 -11.28 15.59 24.53
CA LEU A 283 -12.41 16.29 25.13
C LEU A 283 -13.46 16.73 24.09
N LYS A 284 -13.07 17.08 22.85
CA LYS A 284 -14.04 17.34 21.77
C LYS A 284 -14.83 16.09 21.41
N GLU A 285 -14.16 14.94 21.38
CA GLU A 285 -14.77 13.66 21.08
C GLU A 285 -15.71 13.22 22.22
N LEU A 286 -15.28 13.37 23.47
CA LEU A 286 -16.09 13.10 24.66
C LEU A 286 -17.32 14.00 24.74
N ARG A 287 -17.21 15.28 24.36
CA ARG A 287 -18.36 16.21 24.36
C ARG A 287 -19.51 15.74 23.48
N GLN A 288 -19.21 15.04 22.38
CA GLN A 288 -20.22 14.52 21.46
C GLN A 288 -21.04 13.37 22.05
N ILE A 289 -20.53 12.67 23.06
CA ILE A 289 -21.20 11.57 23.74
C ILE A 289 -21.74 11.95 25.13
N ASN A 290 -21.01 12.78 25.88
CA ASN A 290 -21.36 13.16 27.25
C ASN A 290 -20.84 14.57 27.58
N SER A 291 -21.66 15.59 27.31
CA SER A 291 -21.33 16.99 27.57
C SER A 291 -21.13 17.28 29.06
N THR A 292 -22.00 16.76 29.92
CA THR A 292 -21.94 16.95 31.37
C THR A 292 -20.63 16.45 31.96
N LEU A 293 -20.20 15.24 31.57
CA LEU A 293 -18.93 14.69 32.03
C LEU A 293 -17.74 15.51 31.52
N THR A 294 -17.81 15.95 30.25
CA THR A 294 -16.78 16.79 29.65
C THR A 294 -16.62 18.11 30.41
N ASP A 295 -17.71 18.77 30.76
CA ASP A 295 -17.69 20.02 31.51
C ASP A 295 -17.15 19.80 32.94
N GLY A 296 -17.43 18.64 33.53
CA GLY A 296 -16.81 18.18 34.78
C GLY A 296 -15.28 18.07 34.67
N TYR A 297 -14.79 17.43 33.61
CA TYR A 297 -13.34 17.34 33.32
C TYR A 297 -12.72 18.71 33.09
N LEU A 298 -13.34 19.59 32.30
CA LEU A 298 -12.85 20.95 32.06
C LEU A 298 -12.73 21.75 33.36
N SER A 299 -13.74 21.67 34.23
CA SER A 299 -13.73 22.33 35.54
C SER A 299 -12.60 21.80 36.44
N LYS A 300 -12.45 20.46 36.49
CA LYS A 300 -11.38 19.79 37.24
C LYS A 300 -10.00 20.22 36.74
N ILE A 301 -9.78 20.19 35.43
CA ILE A 301 -8.49 20.58 34.83
C ILE A 301 -8.16 22.04 35.13
N ARG A 302 -9.14 22.94 34.99
CA ARG A 302 -8.96 24.38 35.31
C ARG A 302 -8.60 24.61 36.77
N THR A 303 -9.12 23.81 37.69
CA THR A 303 -8.89 23.96 39.13
C THR A 303 -7.53 23.37 39.54
N GLU A 304 -7.27 22.11 39.16
CA GLU A 304 -6.13 21.33 39.62
C GLU A 304 -4.85 21.65 38.83
N TYR A 305 -4.98 21.99 37.54
CA TYR A 305 -3.84 22.20 36.61
C TYR A 305 -3.67 23.67 36.20
N LYS A 306 -4.22 24.62 36.97
CA LYS A 306 -4.20 26.08 36.68
C LYS A 306 -2.82 26.68 36.38
N ARG A 307 -1.73 26.04 36.82
CA ARG A 307 -0.35 26.47 36.57
C ARG A 307 0.14 26.11 35.16
N ARG A 308 -0.50 25.16 34.47
CA ARG A 308 -0.21 24.76 33.08
C ARG A 308 -0.88 25.73 32.11
N ARG A 309 -0.37 26.96 32.02
CA ARG A 309 -1.00 28.06 31.27
C ARG A 309 -1.31 27.71 29.81
N ASN A 310 -0.42 27.00 29.12
CA ASN A 310 -0.64 26.55 27.74
C ASN A 310 -1.83 25.60 27.62
N LEU A 311 -1.93 24.59 28.49
CA LEU A 311 -3.10 23.71 28.56
C LEU A 311 -4.39 24.51 28.73
N ILE A 312 -4.42 25.45 29.68
CA ILE A 312 -5.60 26.29 29.91
C ILE A 312 -5.94 27.15 28.68
N ALA A 313 -4.94 27.70 28.01
CA ALA A 313 -5.12 28.49 26.79
C ALA A 313 -5.68 27.66 25.62
N ILE A 314 -5.21 26.42 25.45
CA ILE A 314 -5.73 25.48 24.44
C ILE A 314 -7.17 25.12 24.76
N LEU A 315 -7.47 24.77 26.02
CA LEU A 315 -8.82 24.39 26.45
C LEU A 315 -9.83 25.53 26.44
N ALA A 316 -9.39 26.80 26.41
CA ALA A 316 -10.28 27.95 26.28
C ALA A 316 -10.92 28.06 24.89
N LYS A 317 -10.42 27.33 23.90
CA LYS A 317 -10.92 27.31 22.51
C LYS A 317 -11.93 26.18 22.23
N LEU A 318 -12.28 25.39 23.25
CA LEU A 318 -13.20 24.24 23.19
C LEU A 318 -14.65 24.61 23.56
#